data_AF-A0A1N7FLP3-F1
#
_entry.id   AF-A0A1N7FLP3-F1
#
_cell.length_a   1.000
_cell.length_b   1.000
_cell.length_c   1.000
_cell.angle_alpha   90.00
_cell.angle_beta   90.00
_cell.angle_gamma   90.00
#
_symmetry.space_group_name_H-M   'P 1'
#
loop_
_entity.id
_entity.type
_entity.pdbx_description
1 polymer ?
#
loop_
_entity_poly.entity_id
_entity_poly.type
_entity_poly.pdbx_seq_one_letter_code
_entity_poly.pdbx_strand_id
1 'polypeptide(L)'
;MDTSKQLYELDATGWQRGLYDDVKRTFRAPIVNWIFRTTIANYPEFVRYAWGQVKPAFQTARFGQLSVAYRDTVLSAVEKETSVPTYRCGELEITPAEYGELRGQLATYDIVAPRLAVLFELVDRALSEEPIGTDPDRTRHATAPLPAWLDTDRGRPPTMVAVDETPAELSETVSAIQSFHGLEDGLPSIYRTLAQWPGFVGPMWNDIEPVLQSDGFSTAVDDARTAVNEYVDSLPYTPQLGPDSLERQGIERAAIDELQGLFREFNQGAIETVVPALPVYATTVGAVGSRSLE
;
A
#
# COMPACT_ATOMS: atom_id res chain seq x y z
N MET A 1 -5.48 -20.20 -0.78
CA MET A 1 -4.04 -19.89 -0.85
C MET A 1 -3.48 -19.92 0.56
N ASP A 2 -2.27 -20.41 0.78
CA ASP A 2 -1.65 -20.33 2.12
C ASP A 2 -1.06 -18.93 2.34
N THR A 3 -1.78 -18.10 3.09
CA THR A 3 -1.42 -16.71 3.42
C THR A 3 -0.27 -16.62 4.43
N SER A 4 0.05 -17.71 5.12
CA SER A 4 1.22 -17.79 6.01
C SER A 4 2.52 -17.97 5.22
N LYS A 5 2.44 -18.61 4.04
CA LYS A 5 3.59 -18.87 3.16
C LYS A 5 4.02 -17.62 2.41
N GLN A 6 5.25 -17.18 2.65
CA GLN A 6 5.86 -16.01 2.02
C GLN A 6 7.26 -16.33 1.51
N LEU A 7 7.65 -15.73 0.38
CA LEU A 7 9.03 -15.74 -0.10
C LEU A 7 9.69 -14.41 0.31
N TYR A 8 10.56 -14.45 1.32
CA TYR A 8 11.25 -13.25 1.78
C TYR A 8 12.34 -12.81 0.79
N GLU A 9 12.70 -11.53 0.81
CA GLU A 9 13.67 -10.96 -0.15
C GLU A 9 15.05 -11.62 -0.08
N LEU A 10 15.46 -12.08 1.11
CA LEU A 10 16.73 -12.78 1.33
C LEU A 10 16.76 -14.17 0.70
N ASP A 11 15.59 -14.82 0.59
CA ASP A 11 15.43 -16.17 0.05
C ASP A 11 15.10 -16.15 -1.45
N ALA A 12 14.63 -15.02 -1.98
CA ALA A 12 14.36 -14.85 -3.39
C ALA A 12 15.66 -14.95 -4.20
N THR A 13 15.68 -15.83 -5.20
CA THR A 13 16.84 -16.04 -6.09
C THR A 13 16.44 -15.94 -7.56
N GLY A 14 17.43 -15.87 -8.45
CA GLY A 14 17.21 -15.85 -9.89
C GLY A 14 16.23 -14.78 -10.35
N TRP A 15 15.23 -15.18 -11.16
CA TRP A 15 14.25 -14.24 -11.70
C TRP A 15 13.30 -13.68 -10.63
N GLN A 16 13.04 -14.40 -9.54
CA GLN A 16 12.18 -13.92 -8.44
C GLN A 16 12.83 -12.73 -7.73
N ARG A 17 14.16 -12.81 -7.49
CA ARG A 17 14.93 -11.68 -6.99
C ARG A 17 14.89 -10.49 -7.94
N GLY A 18 15.05 -10.74 -9.24
CA GLY A 18 14.94 -9.71 -10.28
C GLY A 18 13.57 -9.04 -10.30
N LEU A 19 12.48 -9.79 -10.10
CA LEU A 19 11.14 -9.25 -9.98
C LEU A 19 11.00 -8.35 -8.76
N TYR A 20 11.51 -8.76 -7.60
CA TYR A 20 11.49 -7.95 -6.38
C TYR A 20 12.27 -6.64 -6.53
N ASP A 21 13.44 -6.68 -7.15
CA ASP A 21 14.22 -5.47 -7.41
C ASP A 21 13.50 -4.56 -8.41
N ASP A 22 12.76 -5.11 -9.37
CA ASP A 22 11.95 -4.33 -10.32
C ASP A 22 10.69 -3.72 -9.68
N VAL A 23 10.04 -4.44 -8.77
CA VAL A 23 8.92 -3.91 -7.95
C VAL A 23 9.41 -2.74 -7.11
N LYS A 24 10.50 -2.91 -6.33
CA LYS A 24 11.07 -1.83 -5.50
C LYS A 24 11.45 -0.61 -6.34
N ARG A 25 12.08 -0.83 -7.51
CA ARG A 25 12.45 0.25 -8.43
C ARG A 25 11.24 0.97 -9.02
N THR A 26 10.22 0.23 -9.44
CA THR A 26 9.01 0.80 -10.05
C THR A 26 8.19 1.56 -9.00
N PHE A 27 8.04 0.98 -7.82
CA PHE A 27 7.36 1.63 -6.70
C PHE A 27 8.23 2.72 -6.06
N ARG A 28 9.53 2.80 -6.35
CA ARG A 28 10.47 3.71 -5.66
C ARG A 28 10.38 3.57 -4.14
N ALA A 29 10.21 2.35 -3.67
CA ALA A 29 10.04 2.02 -2.27
C ALA A 29 11.02 0.90 -1.89
N PRO A 30 11.72 1.00 -0.75
CA PRO A 30 12.69 0.00 -0.32
C PRO A 30 12.03 -1.22 0.37
N ILE A 31 10.91 -1.71 -0.16
CA ILE A 31 10.17 -2.85 0.38
C ILE A 31 9.48 -3.64 -0.73
N VAL A 32 9.45 -4.96 -0.58
CA VAL A 32 8.50 -5.83 -1.26
C VAL A 32 7.31 -6.11 -0.33
N ASN A 33 6.16 -5.50 -0.64
CA ASN A 33 4.94 -5.64 0.17
C ASN A 33 4.48 -7.10 0.28
N TRP A 34 3.77 -7.41 1.37
CA TRP A 34 3.28 -8.74 1.69
C TRP A 34 2.57 -9.42 0.51
N ILE A 35 1.73 -8.68 -0.24
CA ILE A 35 0.99 -9.23 -1.39
C ILE A 35 1.91 -9.91 -2.40
N PHE A 36 3.06 -9.30 -2.75
CA PHE A 36 4.02 -9.89 -3.67
C PHE A 36 4.72 -11.10 -3.05
N ARG A 37 5.06 -11.04 -1.76
CA ARG A 37 5.74 -12.14 -1.05
C ARG A 37 4.88 -13.39 -0.93
N THR A 38 3.59 -13.20 -0.64
CA THR A 38 2.63 -14.30 -0.53
C THR A 38 2.25 -14.85 -1.89
N THR A 39 1.92 -13.98 -2.85
CA THR A 39 1.51 -14.44 -4.18
C THR A 39 2.65 -15.11 -4.94
N ILE A 40 3.91 -14.70 -4.79
CA ILE A 40 5.01 -15.39 -5.47
C ILE A 40 5.34 -16.75 -4.85
N ALA A 41 5.09 -16.91 -3.54
CA ALA A 41 5.31 -18.16 -2.84
C ALA A 41 4.25 -19.23 -3.16
N ASN A 42 3.06 -18.78 -3.55
CA ASN A 42 1.93 -19.64 -3.91
C ASN A 42 1.77 -19.78 -5.43
N TYR A 43 1.87 -18.69 -6.19
CA TYR A 43 1.63 -18.62 -7.63
C TYR A 43 2.72 -17.79 -8.36
N PRO A 44 3.97 -18.27 -8.41
CA PRO A 44 5.08 -17.51 -8.99
C PRO A 44 4.86 -17.10 -10.45
N GLU A 45 4.29 -17.98 -11.28
CA GLU A 45 4.03 -17.67 -12.68
C GLU A 45 2.97 -16.59 -12.87
N PHE A 46 1.94 -16.55 -12.00
CA PHE A 46 0.97 -15.47 -11.98
C PHE A 46 1.65 -14.13 -11.69
N VAL A 47 2.45 -14.04 -10.61
CA VAL A 47 3.08 -12.76 -10.24
C VAL A 47 4.02 -12.27 -11.34
N ARG A 48 4.77 -13.18 -11.97
CA ARG A 48 5.65 -12.86 -13.08
C ARG A 48 4.87 -12.26 -14.26
N TYR A 49 3.78 -12.89 -14.65
CA TYR A 49 2.96 -12.44 -15.76
C TYR A 49 2.19 -11.15 -15.40
N ALA A 50 1.53 -11.13 -14.25
CA ALA A 50 0.74 -10.01 -13.76
C ALA A 50 1.57 -8.73 -13.64
N TRP A 51 2.77 -8.83 -13.07
CA TRP A 51 3.67 -7.68 -12.96
C TRP A 51 4.01 -7.08 -14.32
N GLY A 52 4.25 -7.91 -15.33
CA GLY A 52 4.48 -7.44 -16.70
C GLY A 52 3.30 -6.67 -17.29
N GLN A 53 2.07 -7.00 -16.89
CA GLN A 53 0.85 -6.33 -17.36
C GLN A 53 0.58 -5.03 -16.59
N VAL A 54 0.79 -4.99 -15.27
CA VAL A 54 0.40 -3.83 -14.44
C VAL A 54 1.50 -2.80 -14.26
N LYS A 55 2.78 -3.19 -14.38
CA LYS A 55 3.93 -2.29 -14.23
C LYS A 55 3.80 -0.98 -15.01
N PRO A 56 3.38 -0.96 -16.30
CA PRO A 56 3.32 0.29 -17.07
C PRO A 56 2.45 1.37 -16.45
N ALA A 57 1.38 1.02 -15.71
CA ALA A 57 0.52 1.97 -15.01
C ALA A 57 1.36 2.90 -14.11
N PHE A 58 2.23 2.31 -13.29
CA PHE A 58 3.02 3.01 -12.26
C PHE A 58 4.18 3.86 -12.81
N GLN A 59 4.47 3.80 -14.11
CA GLN A 59 5.64 4.45 -14.70
C GLN A 59 5.32 5.78 -15.40
N THR A 60 4.09 6.27 -15.26
CA THR A 60 3.57 7.42 -16.01
C THR A 60 3.46 8.69 -15.16
N ALA A 61 3.44 9.85 -15.82
CA ALA A 61 3.20 11.14 -15.19
C ALA A 61 1.77 11.23 -14.64
N ARG A 62 0.80 10.59 -15.28
CA ARG A 62 -0.56 10.44 -14.77
C ARG A 62 -0.58 9.71 -13.42
N PHE A 63 0.22 8.64 -13.25
CA PHE A 63 0.37 7.99 -11.95
C PHE A 63 1.02 8.93 -10.92
N GLY A 64 2.01 9.73 -11.34
CA GLY A 64 2.61 10.74 -10.48
C GLY A 64 1.58 11.76 -9.95
N GLN A 65 0.68 12.22 -10.82
CA GLN A 65 -0.43 13.10 -10.43
C GLN A 65 -1.36 12.42 -9.42
N LEU A 66 -1.77 11.16 -9.68
CA LEU A 66 -2.57 10.40 -8.72
C LEU A 66 -1.85 10.26 -7.38
N SER A 67 -0.57 9.90 -7.36
CA SER A 67 0.18 9.68 -6.11
C SER A 67 0.20 10.91 -5.22
N VAL A 68 0.29 12.11 -5.81
CA VAL A 68 0.19 13.39 -5.10
C VAL A 68 -1.26 13.67 -4.67
N ALA A 69 -2.21 13.54 -5.59
CA ALA A 69 -3.62 13.78 -5.33
C ALA A 69 -4.17 12.86 -4.24
N TYR A 70 -3.81 11.57 -4.24
CA TYR A 70 -4.24 10.59 -3.25
C TYR A 70 -3.87 11.01 -1.82
N ARG A 71 -2.64 11.49 -1.62
CA ARG A 71 -2.21 12.00 -0.30
C ARG A 71 -3.01 13.23 0.11
N ASP A 72 -3.22 14.15 -0.82
CA ASP A 72 -3.97 15.36 -0.53
C ASP A 72 -5.44 15.06 -0.26
N THR A 73 -6.08 14.20 -1.06
CA THR A 73 -7.45 13.73 -0.85
C THR A 73 -7.63 13.17 0.55
N VAL A 74 -6.74 12.26 0.97
CA VAL A 74 -6.83 11.65 2.30
C VAL A 74 -6.67 12.70 3.40
N LEU A 75 -5.61 13.50 3.35
CA LEU A 75 -5.28 14.41 4.44
C LEU A 75 -6.21 15.62 4.48
N SER A 76 -6.56 16.21 3.34
CA SER A 76 -7.48 17.35 3.26
C SER A 76 -8.89 17.00 3.75
N ALA A 77 -9.34 15.75 3.58
CA ALA A 77 -10.63 15.31 4.12
C ALA A 77 -10.60 15.20 5.66
N VAL A 78 -9.54 14.59 6.21
CA VAL A 78 -9.33 14.52 7.66
C VAL A 78 -9.16 15.90 8.29
N GLU A 79 -8.29 16.75 7.71
CA GLU A 79 -7.92 18.09 8.20
C GLU A 79 -9.09 19.10 8.21
N LYS A 80 -10.17 18.84 7.45
CA LYS A 80 -11.40 19.64 7.51
C LYS A 80 -12.17 19.46 8.82
N GLU A 81 -12.07 18.29 9.42
CA GLU A 81 -12.81 17.95 10.64
C GLU A 81 -11.92 18.01 11.87
N THR A 82 -10.70 17.47 11.78
CA THR A 82 -9.79 17.38 12.92
C THR A 82 -8.33 17.49 12.50
N SER A 83 -7.46 17.85 13.44
CA SER A 83 -6.02 17.87 13.22
C SER A 83 -5.40 16.49 13.39
N VAL A 84 -4.52 16.10 12.47
CA VAL A 84 -3.66 14.91 12.67
C VAL A 84 -2.57 15.25 13.71
N PRO A 85 -2.43 14.46 14.79
CA PRO A 85 -1.37 14.69 15.78
C PRO A 85 0.00 14.60 15.12
N THR A 86 0.96 15.40 15.60
CA THR A 86 2.35 15.36 15.12
C THR A 86 3.29 15.32 16.31
N TYR A 87 4.16 14.33 16.34
CA TYR A 87 5.14 14.12 17.39
C TYR A 87 6.51 14.61 16.98
N ARG A 88 7.24 15.14 17.95
CA ARG A 88 8.68 15.40 17.86
C ARG A 88 9.42 14.32 18.64
N CYS A 89 10.66 14.04 18.25
CA CYS A 89 11.49 13.04 18.93
C CYS A 89 11.57 13.23 20.45
N GLY A 90 11.62 14.46 20.96
CA GLY A 90 11.69 14.74 22.40
C GLY A 90 10.39 14.53 23.18
N GLU A 91 9.29 14.23 22.50
CA GLU A 91 7.96 13.99 23.10
C GLU A 91 7.66 12.50 23.26
N LEU A 92 8.52 11.63 22.71
CA LEU A 92 8.34 10.19 22.66
C LEU A 92 9.44 9.49 23.46
N GLU A 93 9.13 8.29 23.95
CA GLU A 93 10.09 7.42 24.63
C GLU A 93 10.94 6.62 23.63
N ILE A 94 11.51 7.30 22.63
CA ILE A 94 12.42 6.71 21.64
C ILE A 94 13.63 7.61 21.41
N THR A 95 14.77 7.00 21.07
CA THR A 95 16.01 7.73 20.82
C THR A 95 15.95 8.50 19.49
N PRO A 96 16.79 9.54 19.29
CA PRO A 96 16.88 10.23 18.01
C PRO A 96 17.21 9.34 16.81
N ALA A 97 18.00 8.27 17.02
CA ALA A 97 18.33 7.31 15.97
C ALA A 97 17.10 6.47 15.59
N GLU A 98 16.37 5.96 16.58
CA GLU A 98 15.11 5.22 16.38
C GLU A 98 14.05 6.09 15.73
N TYR A 99 13.91 7.35 16.15
CA TYR A 99 13.01 8.31 15.51
C TYR A 99 13.34 8.51 14.02
N GLY A 100 14.63 8.57 13.67
CA GLY A 100 15.09 8.63 12.30
C GLY A 100 14.70 7.39 11.48
N GLU A 101 14.79 6.19 12.07
CA GLU A 101 14.34 4.94 11.45
C GLU A 101 12.82 4.90 11.29
N LEU A 102 12.06 5.19 12.35
CA LEU A 102 10.62 5.26 12.35
C LEU A 102 10.10 6.19 11.24
N ARG A 103 10.63 7.42 11.19
CA ARG A 103 10.26 8.41 10.16
C ARG A 103 10.59 7.90 8.74
N GLY A 104 11.73 7.24 8.58
CA GLY A 104 12.12 6.62 7.31
C GLY A 104 11.16 5.51 6.90
N GLN A 105 10.83 4.60 7.81
CA GLN A 105 9.96 3.46 7.49
C GLN A 105 8.50 3.91 7.26
N LEU A 106 8.00 4.90 8.01
CA LEU A 106 6.70 5.53 7.74
C LEU A 106 6.66 6.25 6.38
N ALA A 107 7.75 6.92 5.97
CA ALA A 107 7.84 7.46 4.61
C ALA A 107 7.75 6.34 3.54
N THR A 108 8.30 5.15 3.80
CA THR A 108 8.14 4.01 2.88
C THR A 108 6.69 3.58 2.76
N TYR A 109 5.93 3.53 3.86
CA TYR A 109 4.51 3.21 3.82
C TYR A 109 3.66 4.27 3.11
N ASP A 110 3.96 5.56 3.32
CA ASP A 110 3.35 6.65 2.56
C ASP A 110 3.62 6.54 1.04
N ILE A 111 4.82 6.14 0.63
CA ILE A 111 5.14 5.91 -0.80
C ILE A 111 4.27 4.78 -1.36
N VAL A 112 4.18 3.65 -0.66
CA VAL A 112 3.45 2.49 -1.20
C VAL A 112 1.94 2.65 -1.15
N ALA A 113 1.38 3.56 -0.36
CA ALA A 113 -0.06 3.74 -0.21
C ALA A 113 -0.83 3.88 -1.56
N PRO A 114 -0.59 4.92 -2.39
CA PRO A 114 -1.28 5.03 -3.68
C PRO A 114 -0.93 3.89 -4.65
N ARG A 115 0.22 3.24 -4.49
CA ARG A 115 0.67 2.15 -5.36
C ARG A 115 -0.08 0.86 -5.07
N LEU A 116 -0.29 0.56 -3.79
CA LEU A 116 -1.09 -0.59 -3.37
C LEU A 116 -2.56 -0.38 -3.68
N ALA A 117 -3.10 0.83 -3.46
CA ALA A 117 -4.48 1.14 -3.80
C ALA A 117 -4.75 0.90 -5.30
N VAL A 118 -3.89 1.41 -6.19
CA VAL A 118 -3.99 1.14 -7.63
C VAL A 118 -3.76 -0.33 -7.97
N LEU A 119 -2.78 -1.00 -7.34
CA LEU A 119 -2.49 -2.40 -7.61
C LEU A 119 -3.70 -3.29 -7.30
N PHE A 120 -4.34 -3.07 -6.15
CA PHE A 120 -5.50 -3.86 -5.73
C PHE A 120 -6.68 -3.64 -6.66
N GLU A 121 -7.06 -2.38 -6.92
CA GLU A 121 -8.15 -2.05 -7.83
C GLU A 121 -7.91 -2.60 -9.25
N LEU A 122 -6.71 -2.35 -9.81
CA LEU A 122 -6.41 -2.73 -11.19
C LEU A 122 -6.40 -4.24 -11.38
N VAL A 123 -5.84 -4.99 -10.42
CA VAL A 123 -5.76 -6.46 -10.52
C VAL A 123 -7.12 -7.09 -10.22
N ASP A 124 -7.87 -6.59 -9.23
CA ASP A 124 -9.23 -7.08 -8.93
C ASP A 124 -10.15 -6.91 -10.14
N ARG A 125 -10.22 -5.71 -10.72
CA ARG A 125 -11.00 -5.48 -11.95
C ARG A 125 -10.56 -6.38 -13.09
N ALA A 126 -9.25 -6.51 -13.30
CA ALA A 126 -8.76 -7.30 -14.43
C ALA A 126 -9.03 -8.80 -14.26
N LEU A 127 -8.97 -9.33 -13.03
CA LEU A 127 -9.31 -10.71 -12.71
C LEU A 127 -10.82 -10.96 -12.79
N SER A 128 -11.64 -9.98 -12.41
CA SER A 128 -13.11 -10.05 -12.41
C SER A 128 -13.75 -9.64 -13.74
N GLU A 129 -12.93 -9.36 -14.76
CA GLU A 129 -13.37 -8.87 -16.09
C GLU A 129 -14.21 -7.58 -16.05
N GLU A 130 -13.96 -6.76 -15.04
CA GLU A 130 -14.57 -5.45 -14.93
C GLU A 130 -13.90 -4.43 -15.87
N PRO A 131 -14.61 -3.37 -16.30
CA PRO A 131 -14.06 -2.39 -17.22
C PRO A 131 -12.82 -1.65 -16.67
N ILE A 132 -11.78 -1.58 -17.51
CA ILE A 132 -10.54 -0.83 -17.29
C ILE A 132 -10.24 0.01 -18.53
N GLY A 133 -9.77 1.24 -18.35
CA GLY A 133 -9.48 2.13 -19.48
C GLY A 133 -10.75 2.59 -20.20
N THR A 134 -11.84 2.83 -19.45
CA THR A 134 -13.14 3.25 -20.00
C THR A 134 -13.13 4.69 -20.53
N ASP A 135 -12.28 5.56 -19.99
CA ASP A 135 -12.02 6.93 -20.48
C ASP A 135 -10.51 7.18 -20.63
N PRO A 136 -9.85 6.55 -21.61
CA PRO A 136 -8.39 6.46 -21.66
C PRO A 136 -7.73 7.81 -21.99
N ASP A 137 -6.87 8.29 -21.11
CA ASP A 137 -6.02 9.47 -21.36
C ASP A 137 -4.78 9.06 -22.16
N ARG A 138 -4.89 9.21 -23.48
CA ARG A 138 -3.80 8.91 -24.42
C ARG A 138 -2.93 10.12 -24.74
N THR A 139 -3.02 11.20 -23.97
CA THR A 139 -2.18 12.37 -24.21
C THR A 139 -0.71 12.05 -23.95
N ARG A 140 0.17 12.75 -24.68
CA ARG A 140 1.62 12.65 -24.46
C ARG A 140 2.01 13.04 -23.04
N HIS A 141 1.26 13.97 -22.42
CA HIS A 141 1.50 14.41 -21.05
C HIS A 141 1.18 13.31 -20.04
N ALA A 142 0.02 12.67 -20.15
CA ALA A 142 -0.37 11.59 -19.25
C ALA A 142 0.58 10.39 -19.31
N THR A 143 1.03 10.04 -20.52
CA THR A 143 1.93 8.91 -20.79
C THR A 143 3.42 9.25 -20.68
N ALA A 144 3.77 10.50 -20.37
CA ALA A 144 5.16 10.87 -20.08
C ALA A 144 5.70 10.06 -18.89
N PRO A 145 7.02 9.89 -18.74
CA PRO A 145 7.57 9.16 -17.60
C PRO A 145 7.21 9.80 -16.25
N LEU A 146 7.06 8.96 -15.22
CA LEU A 146 6.89 9.39 -13.82
C LEU A 146 7.97 10.43 -13.44
N PRO A 147 7.61 11.61 -12.90
CA PRO A 147 8.58 12.67 -12.60
C PRO A 147 9.74 12.16 -11.74
N ALA A 148 10.98 12.44 -12.14
CA ALA A 148 12.17 11.88 -11.50
C ALA A 148 12.37 12.32 -10.05
N TRP A 149 11.75 13.43 -9.62
CA TRP A 149 11.83 13.93 -8.26
C TRP A 149 10.84 13.25 -7.31
N LEU A 150 9.72 12.72 -7.83
CA LEU A 150 8.63 12.24 -6.99
C LEU A 150 9.03 10.95 -6.26
N ASP A 151 8.95 10.97 -4.94
CA ASP A 151 9.28 9.86 -4.04
C ASP A 151 10.73 9.33 -4.15
N THR A 152 11.60 10.02 -4.88
CA THR A 152 13.00 9.60 -5.04
C THR A 152 13.77 9.77 -3.74
N ASP A 153 14.55 8.74 -3.38
CA ASP A 153 15.37 8.67 -2.16
C ASP A 153 14.59 8.88 -0.84
N ARG A 154 13.25 8.74 -0.89
CA ARG A 154 12.41 8.72 0.30
C ARG A 154 12.34 7.29 0.86
N GLY A 155 12.22 7.22 2.19
CA GLY A 155 11.94 5.97 2.89
C GLY A 155 13.16 5.22 3.39
N ARG A 156 12.93 4.21 4.23
CA ARG A 156 13.93 3.23 4.69
C ARG A 156 13.32 1.83 4.66
N PRO A 157 14.12 0.78 4.38
CA PRO A 157 13.62 -0.60 4.39
C PRO A 157 12.93 -0.92 5.73
N PRO A 158 11.65 -1.34 5.72
CA PRO A 158 10.97 -1.68 6.95
C PRO A 158 11.56 -2.93 7.59
N THR A 159 11.68 -2.87 8.91
CA THR A 159 11.95 -4.01 9.78
C THR A 159 10.63 -4.37 10.45
N MET A 160 10.39 -5.65 10.75
CA MET A 160 9.09 -6.10 11.28
C MET A 160 9.34 -7.07 12.41
N VAL A 161 8.66 -6.89 13.54
CA VAL A 161 8.61 -7.94 14.57
C VAL A 161 7.92 -9.18 14.01
N ALA A 162 8.32 -10.38 14.43
CA ALA A 162 7.55 -11.59 14.13
C ALA A 162 6.14 -11.49 14.75
N VAL A 163 5.16 -12.19 14.18
CA VAL A 163 3.75 -12.06 14.63
C VAL A 163 3.62 -12.47 16.10
N ASP A 164 4.30 -13.54 16.48
CA ASP A 164 4.39 -14.12 17.83
C ASP A 164 5.39 -13.41 18.76
N GLU A 165 6.12 -12.41 18.26
CA GLU A 165 7.09 -11.61 19.03
C GLU A 165 6.60 -10.18 19.29
N THR A 166 5.30 -9.90 19.06
CA THR A 166 4.73 -8.59 19.37
C THR A 166 4.84 -8.32 20.89
N PRO A 167 5.40 -7.18 21.33
CA PRO A 167 5.56 -6.88 22.75
C PRO A 167 4.25 -6.98 23.52
N ALA A 168 4.28 -7.68 24.67
CA ALA A 168 3.07 -7.94 25.46
C ALA A 168 2.38 -6.65 25.95
N GLU A 169 3.14 -5.58 26.16
CA GLU A 169 2.61 -4.26 26.55
C GLU A 169 1.75 -3.60 25.46
N LEU A 170 1.86 -4.05 24.21
CA LEU A 170 1.04 -3.55 23.11
C LEU A 170 -0.27 -4.34 22.94
N SER A 171 -0.60 -5.30 23.79
CA SER A 171 -1.78 -6.17 23.60
C SER A 171 -3.08 -5.38 23.42
N GLU A 172 -3.27 -4.31 24.20
CA GLU A 172 -4.45 -3.45 24.10
C GLU A 172 -4.44 -2.66 22.79
N THR A 173 -3.31 -2.04 22.43
CA THR A 173 -3.13 -1.32 21.16
C THR A 173 -3.36 -2.23 19.96
N VAL A 174 -2.84 -3.45 19.97
CA VAL A 174 -3.04 -4.46 18.92
C VAL A 174 -4.51 -4.82 18.80
N SER A 175 -5.19 -5.06 19.92
CA SER A 175 -6.62 -5.38 19.92
C SER A 175 -7.46 -4.22 19.36
N ALA A 176 -7.11 -2.98 19.69
CA ALA A 176 -7.78 -1.79 19.17
C ALA A 176 -7.56 -1.62 17.65
N ILE A 177 -6.32 -1.79 17.17
CA ILE A 177 -5.99 -1.80 15.72
C ILE A 177 -6.80 -2.87 14.99
N GLN A 178 -6.83 -4.08 15.52
CA GLN A 178 -7.57 -5.19 14.92
C GLN A 178 -9.07 -4.90 14.88
N SER A 179 -9.63 -4.39 15.98
CA SER A 179 -11.04 -4.03 16.06
C SER A 179 -11.40 -2.91 15.08
N PHE A 180 -10.56 -1.88 14.94
CA PHE A 180 -10.82 -0.75 14.04
C PHE A 180 -10.84 -1.19 12.58
N HIS A 181 -9.84 -1.97 12.15
CA HIS A 181 -9.74 -2.42 10.77
C HIS A 181 -10.62 -3.65 10.46
N GLY A 182 -11.21 -4.31 11.46
CA GLY A 182 -11.90 -5.59 11.27
C GLY A 182 -10.94 -6.72 10.90
N LEU A 183 -9.73 -6.73 11.45
CA LEU A 183 -8.75 -7.79 11.23
C LEU A 183 -9.05 -8.98 12.15
N GLU A 184 -9.34 -10.14 11.57
CA GLU A 184 -9.65 -11.35 12.34
C GLU A 184 -8.39 -11.94 13.01
N ASP A 185 -7.26 -11.96 12.30
CA ASP A 185 -6.00 -12.51 12.80
C ASP A 185 -4.77 -11.74 12.29
N GLY A 186 -3.76 -11.64 13.16
CA GLY A 186 -2.48 -11.04 12.83
C GLY A 186 -2.53 -9.52 12.63
N LEU A 187 -1.40 -8.97 12.15
CA LEU A 187 -1.21 -7.55 11.92
C LEU A 187 -0.60 -7.31 10.53
N PRO A 188 -1.16 -6.36 9.74
CA PRO A 188 -0.51 -5.83 8.55
C PRO A 188 0.94 -5.41 8.81
N SER A 189 1.75 -5.42 7.75
CA SER A 189 3.19 -5.13 7.84
C SER A 189 3.49 -3.78 8.50
N ILE A 190 2.64 -2.76 8.32
CA ILE A 190 2.82 -1.45 8.98
C ILE A 190 2.82 -1.58 10.50
N TYR A 191 1.84 -2.26 11.11
CA TYR A 191 1.74 -2.36 12.56
C TYR A 191 2.83 -3.24 13.15
N ARG A 192 3.22 -4.31 12.44
CA ARG A 192 4.39 -5.12 12.83
C ARG A 192 5.70 -4.32 12.77
N THR A 193 5.79 -3.36 11.85
CA THR A 193 6.91 -2.44 11.81
C THR A 193 6.88 -1.47 12.99
N LEU A 194 5.71 -0.88 13.27
CA LEU A 194 5.55 0.10 14.34
C LEU A 194 5.68 -0.52 15.75
N ALA A 195 5.34 -1.79 15.92
CA ALA A 195 5.47 -2.53 17.17
C ALA A 195 6.92 -2.63 17.69
N GLN A 196 7.92 -2.32 16.86
CA GLN A 196 9.32 -2.18 17.30
C GLN A 196 9.55 -0.97 18.21
N TRP A 197 8.63 0.00 18.19
CA TRP A 197 8.70 1.21 19.01
C TRP A 197 7.44 1.36 19.86
N PRO A 198 7.29 0.57 20.95
CA PRO A 198 6.13 0.66 21.84
C PRO A 198 5.87 2.08 22.37
N GLY A 199 6.94 2.80 22.73
CA GLY A 199 6.91 4.21 23.16
C GLY A 199 6.45 5.22 22.08
N PHE A 200 6.17 4.75 20.86
CA PHE A 200 5.52 5.52 19.80
C PHE A 200 4.13 4.96 19.47
N VAL A 201 4.03 3.66 19.15
CA VAL A 201 2.79 3.11 18.57
C VAL A 201 1.61 3.16 19.54
N GLY A 202 1.84 2.99 20.84
CA GLY A 202 0.79 3.10 21.86
C GLY A 202 0.20 4.52 21.91
N PRO A 203 1.01 5.56 22.21
CA PRO A 203 0.57 6.95 22.20
C PRO A 203 -0.03 7.39 20.86
N MET A 204 0.62 7.04 19.74
CA MET A 204 0.14 7.39 18.41
C MET A 204 -1.23 6.77 18.13
N TRP A 205 -1.44 5.50 18.49
CA TRP A 205 -2.73 4.87 18.28
C TRP A 205 -3.84 5.53 19.10
N ASN A 206 -3.57 5.81 20.38
CA ASN A 206 -4.55 6.47 21.26
C ASN A 206 -5.02 7.83 20.72
N ASP A 207 -4.11 8.59 20.09
CA ASP A 207 -4.45 9.90 19.53
C ASP A 207 -5.05 9.80 18.12
N ILE A 208 -4.64 8.81 17.32
CA ILE A 208 -5.11 8.67 15.92
C ILE A 208 -6.41 7.89 15.79
N GLU A 209 -6.72 6.97 16.69
CA GLU A 209 -7.94 6.16 16.59
C GLU A 209 -9.20 7.03 16.47
N PRO A 210 -9.40 8.10 17.29
CA PRO A 210 -10.52 9.02 17.10
C PRO A 210 -10.50 9.76 15.76
N VAL A 211 -9.32 10.04 15.21
CA VAL A 211 -9.16 10.66 13.88
C VAL A 211 -9.62 9.68 12.80
N LEU A 212 -9.25 8.40 12.91
CA LEU A 212 -9.65 7.37 11.95
C LEU A 212 -11.13 6.98 12.08
N GLN A 213 -11.74 7.20 13.25
CA GLN A 213 -13.18 7.00 13.47
C GLN A 213 -14.05 8.19 13.03
N SER A 214 -13.45 9.28 12.55
CA SER A 214 -14.17 10.48 12.13
C SER A 214 -14.87 10.33 10.77
N ASP A 215 -15.89 11.15 10.53
CA ASP A 215 -16.57 11.24 9.23
C ASP A 215 -15.60 11.72 8.12
N GLY A 216 -14.61 12.55 8.49
CA GLY A 216 -13.54 13.03 7.63
C GLY A 216 -12.64 11.90 7.13
N PHE A 217 -12.34 10.90 7.96
CA PHE A 217 -11.61 9.71 7.48
C PHE A 217 -12.49 8.79 6.62
N SER A 218 -13.77 8.62 6.96
CA SER A 218 -14.69 7.89 6.07
C SER A 218 -14.77 8.56 4.68
N THR A 219 -14.88 9.89 4.64
CA THR A 219 -14.85 10.67 3.40
C THR A 219 -13.53 10.52 2.67
N ALA A 220 -12.40 10.52 3.39
CA ALA A 220 -11.08 10.29 2.83
C ALA A 220 -10.97 8.95 2.09
N VAL A 221 -11.53 7.88 2.67
CA VAL A 221 -11.54 6.53 2.08
C VAL A 221 -12.33 6.52 0.76
N ASP A 222 -13.54 7.08 0.76
CA ASP A 222 -14.40 7.13 -0.42
C ASP A 222 -13.83 8.00 -1.54
N ASP A 223 -13.30 9.18 -1.20
CA ASP A 223 -12.67 10.07 -2.18
C ASP A 223 -11.38 9.45 -2.74
N ALA A 224 -10.57 8.78 -1.90
CA ALA A 224 -9.38 8.09 -2.34
C ALA A 224 -9.70 6.93 -3.28
N ARG A 225 -10.76 6.16 -3.00
CA ARG A 225 -11.27 5.13 -3.92
C ARG A 225 -11.70 5.75 -5.24
N THR A 226 -12.43 6.86 -5.21
CA THR A 226 -12.88 7.56 -6.41
C THR A 226 -11.68 7.99 -7.27
N ALA A 227 -10.65 8.59 -6.66
CA ALA A 227 -9.43 8.98 -7.38
C ALA A 227 -8.70 7.80 -8.02
N VAL A 228 -8.64 6.65 -7.33
CA VAL A 228 -8.05 5.41 -7.86
C VAL A 228 -8.88 4.86 -9.02
N ASN A 229 -10.20 4.85 -8.91
CA ASN A 229 -11.12 4.42 -9.96
C ASN A 229 -10.96 5.26 -11.22
N GLU A 230 -10.99 6.58 -11.09
CA GLU A 230 -10.76 7.51 -12.20
C GLU A 230 -9.40 7.29 -12.86
N TYR A 231 -8.37 6.99 -12.07
CA TYR A 231 -7.06 6.67 -12.63
C TYR A 231 -7.07 5.35 -13.42
N VAL A 232 -7.67 4.29 -12.90
CA VAL A 232 -7.79 2.99 -13.58
C VAL A 232 -8.63 3.11 -14.86
N ASP A 233 -9.70 3.91 -14.82
CA ASP A 233 -10.52 4.24 -15.99
C ASP A 233 -9.75 5.09 -17.02
N SER A 234 -8.75 5.87 -16.58
CA SER A 234 -7.90 6.66 -17.46
C SER A 234 -6.75 5.90 -18.13
N LEU A 235 -6.52 4.62 -17.78
CA LEU A 235 -5.39 3.87 -18.32
C LEU A 235 -5.46 3.76 -19.85
N PRO A 236 -4.35 4.02 -20.57
CA PRO A 236 -4.35 4.01 -22.04
C PRO A 236 -4.34 2.59 -22.63
N TYR A 237 -4.39 1.56 -21.79
CA TYR A 237 -4.32 0.15 -22.13
C TYR A 237 -5.12 -0.70 -21.13
N THR A 238 -5.43 -1.94 -21.51
CA THR A 238 -6.13 -2.91 -20.65
C THR A 238 -5.21 -4.11 -20.37
N PRO A 239 -4.83 -4.36 -19.10
CA PRO A 239 -4.08 -5.56 -18.71
C PRO A 239 -4.78 -6.85 -19.13
N GLN A 240 -4.03 -7.83 -19.63
CA GLN A 240 -4.59 -9.13 -20.03
C GLN A 240 -4.56 -10.13 -18.86
N LEU A 241 -5.30 -9.83 -17.78
CA LEU A 241 -5.37 -10.67 -16.57
C LEU A 241 -6.72 -11.38 -16.36
N GLY A 242 -7.66 -11.26 -17.29
CA GLY A 242 -8.92 -12.00 -17.21
C GLY A 242 -8.69 -13.52 -17.25
N PRO A 243 -9.66 -14.32 -16.75
CA PRO A 243 -9.50 -15.77 -16.60
C PRO A 243 -9.00 -16.48 -17.87
N ASP A 244 -9.58 -16.18 -19.03
CA ASP A 244 -9.18 -16.74 -20.33
C ASP A 244 -7.73 -16.41 -20.71
N SER A 245 -7.23 -15.24 -20.30
CA SER A 245 -5.84 -14.85 -20.57
C SER A 245 -4.87 -15.58 -19.64
N LEU A 246 -5.24 -15.77 -18.37
CA LEU A 246 -4.43 -16.50 -17.40
C LEU A 246 -4.41 -18.01 -17.68
N GLU A 247 -5.53 -18.61 -18.08
CA GLU A 247 -5.60 -20.00 -18.52
C GLU A 247 -4.68 -20.26 -19.73
N ARG A 248 -4.63 -19.31 -20.68
CA ARG A 248 -3.67 -19.36 -21.81
C ARG A 248 -2.21 -19.24 -21.38
N GLN A 249 -1.92 -18.65 -20.22
CA GLN A 249 -0.59 -18.67 -19.60
C GLN A 249 -0.33 -19.95 -18.77
N GLY A 250 -1.28 -20.89 -18.72
CA GLY A 250 -1.17 -22.14 -17.98
C GLY A 250 -1.51 -22.02 -16.49
N ILE A 251 -2.20 -20.95 -16.08
CA ILE A 251 -2.66 -20.80 -14.69
C ILE A 251 -4.00 -21.53 -14.55
N GLU A 252 -4.10 -22.41 -13.56
CA GLU A 252 -5.29 -23.23 -13.34
C GLU A 252 -6.48 -22.41 -12.83
N ARG A 253 -7.69 -22.79 -13.22
CA ARG A 253 -8.93 -22.10 -12.81
C ARG A 253 -9.08 -21.95 -11.30
N ALA A 254 -8.75 -22.99 -10.54
CA ALA A 254 -8.79 -22.93 -9.07
C ALA A 254 -7.85 -21.85 -8.50
N ALA A 255 -6.65 -21.70 -9.07
CA ALA A 255 -5.73 -20.63 -8.68
C ALA A 255 -6.27 -19.24 -9.04
N ILE A 256 -6.94 -19.11 -10.20
CA ILE A 256 -7.59 -17.85 -10.61
C ILE A 256 -8.70 -17.48 -9.63
N ASP A 257 -9.57 -18.42 -9.27
CA ASP A 257 -10.66 -18.20 -8.32
C ASP A 257 -10.12 -17.79 -6.93
N GLU A 258 -9.03 -18.42 -6.47
CA GLU A 258 -8.35 -18.03 -5.22
C GLU A 258 -7.73 -16.63 -5.28
N LEU A 259 -7.13 -16.25 -6.41
CA LEU A 259 -6.58 -14.91 -6.63
C LEU A 259 -7.68 -13.85 -6.70
N GLN A 260 -8.82 -14.14 -7.34
CA GLN A 260 -9.99 -13.27 -7.34
C GLN A 260 -10.48 -13.01 -5.91
N GLY A 261 -10.63 -14.07 -5.11
CA GLY A 261 -11.03 -13.93 -3.71
C GLY A 261 -10.06 -13.05 -2.92
N LEU A 262 -8.76 -13.28 -3.08
CA LEU A 262 -7.71 -12.50 -2.42
C LEU A 262 -7.78 -11.01 -2.78
N PHE A 263 -7.76 -10.67 -4.08
CA PHE A 263 -7.71 -9.27 -4.50
C PHE A 263 -9.02 -8.52 -4.19
N ARG A 264 -10.17 -9.21 -4.24
CA ARG A 264 -11.44 -8.63 -3.80
C ARG A 264 -11.44 -8.32 -2.30
N GLU A 265 -10.90 -9.21 -1.46
CA GLU A 265 -10.74 -8.95 -0.02
C GLU A 265 -9.83 -7.75 0.25
N PHE A 266 -8.75 -7.59 -0.53
CA PHE A 266 -7.89 -6.41 -0.42
C PHE A 266 -8.59 -5.11 -0.81
N ASN A 267 -9.56 -5.17 -1.72
CA ASN A 267 -10.24 -4.02 -2.27
C ASN A 267 -11.52 -3.62 -1.49
N GLN A 268 -12.17 -4.59 -0.84
CA GLN A 268 -13.49 -4.42 -0.19
C GLN A 268 -13.52 -4.88 1.28
N GLY A 269 -12.40 -5.38 1.82
CA GLY A 269 -12.29 -5.92 3.18
C GLY A 269 -11.49 -5.01 4.12
N ALA A 270 -10.90 -5.61 5.16
CA ALA A 270 -10.19 -4.89 6.23
C ALA A 270 -9.08 -3.93 5.75
N ILE A 271 -8.55 -4.16 4.55
CA ILE A 271 -7.46 -3.35 3.99
C ILE A 271 -7.94 -2.02 3.40
N GLU A 272 -9.25 -1.89 3.15
CA GLU A 272 -9.92 -0.67 2.70
C GLU A 272 -9.58 0.54 3.59
N THR A 273 -9.44 0.32 4.89
CA THR A 273 -9.08 1.38 5.85
C THR A 273 -7.59 1.42 6.18
N VAL A 274 -6.83 0.34 5.94
CA VAL A 274 -5.39 0.30 6.22
C VAL A 274 -4.61 1.17 5.24
N VAL A 275 -4.88 1.07 3.93
CA VAL A 275 -4.09 1.80 2.91
C VAL A 275 -4.30 3.32 2.99
N PRO A 276 -5.54 3.83 3.11
CA PRO A 276 -5.78 5.27 3.29
C PRO A 276 -5.26 5.81 4.63
N ALA A 277 -5.04 4.99 5.65
CA ALA A 277 -4.46 5.46 6.91
C ALA A 277 -2.94 5.71 6.83
N LEU A 278 -2.23 5.16 5.84
CA LEU A 278 -0.77 5.28 5.77
C LEU A 278 -0.26 6.73 5.63
N PRO A 279 -0.85 7.61 4.78
CA PRO A 279 -0.49 9.02 4.76
C PRO A 279 -0.74 9.72 6.11
N VAL A 280 -1.80 9.34 6.83
CA VAL A 280 -2.12 9.87 8.16
C VAL A 280 -1.00 9.50 9.15
N TYR A 281 -0.58 8.24 9.19
CA TYR A 281 0.54 7.81 10.03
C TYR A 281 1.85 8.51 9.69
N ALA A 282 2.15 8.68 8.40
CA ALA A 282 3.35 9.41 7.99
C ALA A 282 3.32 10.88 8.41
N THR A 283 2.15 11.52 8.41
CA THR A 283 1.98 12.89 8.91
C THR A 283 2.35 13.00 10.38
N THR A 284 2.10 11.97 11.21
CA THR A 284 2.40 12.01 12.65
C THR A 284 3.87 12.24 13.00
N VAL A 285 4.79 11.97 12.08
CA VAL A 285 6.23 12.20 12.26
C VAL A 285 6.81 13.13 11.17
N GLY A 286 5.93 13.82 10.44
CA GLY A 286 6.27 14.71 9.33
C GLY A 286 6.96 14.01 8.15
N ALA A 287 6.63 12.74 7.91
CA ALA A 287 7.22 11.89 6.88
C ALA A 287 6.43 11.88 5.55
N VAL A 288 5.25 12.50 5.49
CA VAL A 288 4.37 12.52 4.31
C VAL A 288 5.07 13.09 3.05
N GLY A 289 4.67 12.58 1.87
CA GLY A 289 5.15 13.05 0.58
C GLY A 289 4.55 14.36 0.12
N SER A 290 4.85 14.76 -1.12
CA SER A 290 4.26 15.96 -1.71
C SER A 290 2.75 15.80 -1.90
N ARG A 291 2.01 16.86 -1.56
CA ARG A 291 0.57 17.03 -1.79
C ARG A 291 0.27 17.99 -2.96
N SER A 292 1.31 18.54 -3.60
CA SER A 292 1.21 19.39 -4.79
C SER A 292 2.31 19.08 -5.81
N LEU A 293 2.09 19.46 -7.08
CA LEU A 293 2.99 19.21 -8.21
C LEU A 293 3.87 20.42 -8.58
N GLU A 294 3.99 21.42 -7.69
CA GLU A 294 4.73 22.68 -7.90
C GLU A 294 6.06 22.54 -8.65
#